data_AF-A0A1N7L1G1-F1
#
_entry.id   AF-A0A1N7L1G1-F1
#
_cell.length_a   1.000
_cell.length_b   1.000
_cell.length_c   1.000
_cell.angle_alpha   90.00
_cell.angle_beta   90.00
_cell.angle_gamma   90.00
#
_symmetry.space_group_name_H-M   'P 1'
#
loop_
_entity.id
_entity.type
_entity.pdbx_description
1 polymer ?
#
loop_
_entity_poly.entity_id
_entity_poly.type
_entity_poly.pdbx_seq_one_letter_code
_entity_poly.pdbx_strand_id
1 'polypeptide(L)'
;MRLATFVLTTGVLTSGLLTAGCTPGPLQGLWGQPPVDSLRLTRHSLTVRLSTGQTCRADFAPLERGQRLSGRFADCPSELSWQVDFNKPSYLEPVFKDMAQPYARIRLTDARGFTRSYRTPYPTRPDKDD
;
A
#
# COMPACT_ATOMS: atom_id res chain seq x y z
N MET A 1 -61.48 26.54 7.70
CA MET A 1 -61.00 27.16 8.96
C MET A 1 -59.88 28.15 8.61
N ARG A 2 -59.74 29.19 9.43
CA ARG A 2 -59.21 30.53 9.11
C ARG A 2 -57.70 30.63 8.84
N LEU A 3 -57.35 31.70 8.13
CA LEU A 3 -56.02 32.27 7.86
C LEU A 3 -55.15 32.43 9.11
N ALA A 4 -53.82 32.40 8.91
CA ALA A 4 -52.91 33.33 9.56
C ALA A 4 -51.76 33.71 8.60
N THR A 5 -51.75 34.99 8.23
CA THR A 5 -50.74 35.69 7.44
C THR A 5 -49.83 36.47 8.39
N PHE A 6 -48.69 36.96 7.86
CA PHE A 6 -47.83 38.08 8.35
C PHE A 6 -46.79 37.72 9.43
N VAL A 7 -45.54 38.23 9.46
CA VAL A 7 -44.96 39.51 8.98
C VAL A 7 -43.48 39.32 8.59
N LEU A 8 -43.01 40.09 7.60
CA LEU A 8 -41.61 40.28 7.21
C LEU A 8 -40.75 40.89 8.32
N THR A 9 -39.49 40.46 8.47
CA THR A 9 -38.45 41.32 9.07
C THR A 9 -37.14 41.24 8.29
N THR A 10 -36.82 42.38 7.70
CA THR A 10 -35.54 42.86 7.17
C THR A 10 -34.32 42.40 7.96
N GLY A 11 -33.24 42.00 7.28
CA GLY A 11 -31.99 41.73 7.99
C GLY A 11 -30.77 41.35 7.16
N VAL A 12 -30.19 42.33 6.47
CA VAL A 12 -28.75 42.48 6.18
C VAL A 12 -28.11 41.49 5.18
N LEU A 13 -27.96 41.98 3.95
CA LEU A 13 -26.90 41.60 3.02
C LEU A 13 -25.54 41.79 3.70
N THR A 14 -24.89 40.70 4.10
CA THR A 14 -23.46 40.70 4.38
C THR A 14 -22.78 39.80 3.35
N SER A 15 -22.20 40.47 2.36
CA SER A 15 -21.24 39.93 1.41
C SER A 15 -20.06 39.31 2.16
N GLY A 16 -20.17 38.02 2.49
CA GLY A 16 -19.05 37.24 2.99
C GLY A 16 -18.13 36.92 1.82
N LEU A 17 -16.98 37.60 1.77
CA LEU A 17 -15.90 37.28 0.85
C LEU A 17 -15.60 35.78 0.92
N LEU A 18 -15.84 35.09 -0.20
CA LEU A 18 -15.33 33.74 -0.45
C LEU A 18 -13.81 33.85 -0.56
N THR A 19 -13.10 33.87 0.56
CA THR A 19 -11.69 33.52 0.58
C THR A 19 -11.61 32.03 0.28
N ALA A 20 -11.52 31.70 -1.00
CA ALA A 20 -11.05 30.41 -1.48
C ALA A 20 -9.60 30.24 -0.99
N GLY A 21 -9.45 29.86 0.28
CA GLY A 21 -8.21 29.38 0.81
C GLY A 21 -7.89 28.08 0.08
N CYS A 22 -7.05 28.16 -0.94
CA CYS A 22 -6.29 27.01 -1.40
C CYS A 22 -5.37 26.60 -0.24
N THR A 23 -5.88 25.89 0.75
CA THR A 23 -5.03 25.08 1.61
C THR A 23 -4.33 24.10 0.66
N PRO A 24 -2.99 24.11 0.56
CA PRO A 24 -2.28 23.05 -0.12
C PRO A 24 -2.54 21.77 0.67
N GLY A 25 -3.59 21.03 0.26
CA GLY A 25 -3.79 19.67 0.70
C GLY A 25 -2.56 18.86 0.29
N PRO A 26 -2.09 17.93 1.13
CA PRO A 26 -0.99 17.07 0.74
C PRO A 26 -1.36 16.39 -0.58
N LEU A 27 -0.58 16.64 -1.63
CA LEU A 27 -0.73 16.04 -2.98
C LEU A 27 -0.49 14.51 -2.97
N GLN A 28 -0.56 13.86 -1.81
CA GLN A 28 -0.26 12.46 -1.57
C GLN A 28 -1.29 11.48 -2.18
N GLY A 29 -2.32 11.97 -2.88
CA GLY A 29 -3.38 11.15 -3.47
C GLY A 29 -3.39 11.03 -5.00
N LEU A 30 -2.68 11.88 -5.73
CA LEU A 30 -2.88 12.02 -7.19
C LEU A 30 -2.19 10.94 -8.04
N TRP A 31 -1.20 10.25 -7.49
CA TRP A 31 -0.45 9.22 -8.18
C TRP A 31 -0.65 7.90 -7.44
N GLY A 32 -0.71 6.77 -8.16
CA GLY A 32 -0.84 5.40 -7.64
C GLY A 32 0.09 5.09 -6.46
N GLN A 33 -0.06 3.92 -5.81
CA GLN A 33 0.86 3.43 -4.77
C GLN A 33 2.33 3.77 -5.11
N PRO A 34 3.12 4.32 -4.16
CA PRO A 34 4.52 4.65 -4.44
C PRO A 34 5.26 3.40 -4.95
N PRO A 35 6.16 3.55 -5.94
CA PRO A 35 6.93 2.42 -6.46
C PRO A 35 7.69 1.73 -5.33
N VAL A 36 7.81 0.40 -5.41
CA VAL A 36 8.63 -0.39 -4.50
C VAL A 36 10.08 -0.27 -4.95
N ASP A 37 10.94 0.15 -4.02
CA ASP A 37 12.37 0.30 -4.24
C ASP A 37 13.10 -1.04 -4.02
N SER A 38 12.75 -1.71 -2.91
CA SER A 38 13.25 -3.06 -2.63
C SER A 38 12.23 -3.91 -1.91
N LEU A 39 12.35 -5.22 -2.13
CA LEU A 39 11.49 -6.22 -1.51
C LEU A 39 12.36 -7.37 -1.00
N ARG A 40 12.13 -7.76 0.25
CA ARG A 40 12.79 -8.90 0.87
C ARG A 40 11.76 -9.83 1.48
N LEU A 41 11.80 -11.08 1.05
CA LEU A 41 11.00 -12.17 1.59
C LEU A 41 11.92 -13.16 2.32
N THR A 42 11.56 -13.51 3.54
CA THR A 42 12.15 -14.62 4.31
C THR A 42 11.09 -15.69 4.54
N ARG A 43 11.44 -16.78 5.24
CA ARG A 43 10.46 -17.81 5.63
C ARG A 43 9.39 -17.28 6.61
N HIS A 44 9.67 -16.20 7.33
CA HIS A 44 8.84 -15.71 8.45
C HIS A 44 8.33 -14.28 8.27
N SER A 45 8.83 -13.54 7.27
CA SER A 45 8.47 -12.14 7.12
C SER A 45 8.62 -11.63 5.69
N LEU A 46 7.82 -10.62 5.37
CA LEU A 46 7.88 -9.82 4.15
C LEU A 46 8.21 -8.38 4.53
N THR A 47 9.29 -7.85 3.97
CA THR A 47 9.69 -6.45 4.11
C THR A 47 9.65 -5.77 2.75
N VAL A 48 8.96 -4.63 2.66
CA VAL A 48 8.82 -3.82 1.46
C VAL A 48 9.32 -2.42 1.77
N ARG A 49 10.28 -1.93 1.00
CA ARG A 49 10.73 -0.54 1.04
C ARG A 49 10.13 0.21 -0.14
N LEU A 50 9.39 1.26 0.15
CA LEU A 50 8.80 2.15 -0.83
C LEU A 50 9.83 3.20 -1.25
N SER A 51 9.73 3.69 -2.48
CA SER A 51 10.53 4.80 -3.03
C SER A 51 10.43 6.10 -2.22
N THR A 52 9.37 6.24 -1.41
CA THR A 52 9.19 7.34 -0.45
C THR A 52 10.08 7.19 0.79
N GLY A 53 10.86 6.11 0.91
CA GLY A 53 11.71 5.79 2.06
C GLY A 53 10.99 5.01 3.18
N GLN A 54 9.67 4.85 3.08
CA GLN A 54 8.87 4.10 4.04
C GLN A 54 9.16 2.60 3.96
N THR A 55 9.20 1.93 5.11
CA THR A 55 9.41 0.48 5.20
C THR A 55 8.19 -0.17 5.84
N CYS A 56 7.60 -1.14 5.17
CA CYS A 56 6.45 -1.89 5.63
C CYS A 56 6.86 -3.35 5.86
N ARG A 57 6.62 -3.85 7.06
CA ARG A 57 6.98 -5.20 7.47
C ARG A 57 5.74 -5.97 7.91
N ALA A 58 5.64 -7.22 7.47
CA ALA A 58 4.64 -8.17 7.91
C ALA A 58 5.36 -9.45 8.35
N ASP A 59 5.10 -9.87 9.58
CA ASP A 59 5.56 -11.16 10.10
C ASP A 59 4.40 -12.16 10.05
N PHE A 60 4.71 -13.42 9.73
CA PHE A 60 3.74 -14.49 9.54
C PHE A 60 4.31 -15.84 9.97
N ALA A 61 3.43 -16.84 10.12
CA ALA A 61 3.83 -18.22 10.38
C ALA A 61 4.74 -18.74 9.24
N PRO A 62 5.69 -19.65 9.54
CA PRO A 62 6.64 -20.14 8.55
C PRO A 62 5.97 -20.59 7.24
N LEU A 63 6.48 -20.10 6.10
CA LEU A 63 5.98 -20.46 4.78
C LEU A 63 6.17 -21.95 4.47
N GLU A 64 5.09 -22.60 4.04
CA GLU A 64 5.10 -23.99 3.56
C GLU A 64 4.96 -24.09 2.04
N ARG A 65 5.44 -25.20 1.44
CA ARG A 65 5.38 -25.40 -0.01
C ARG A 65 3.94 -25.41 -0.53
N GLY A 66 3.65 -24.58 -1.53
CA GLY A 66 2.30 -24.48 -2.11
C GLY A 66 1.33 -23.64 -1.27
N GLN A 67 1.80 -23.07 -0.16
CA GLN A 67 0.98 -22.22 0.70
C GLN A 67 0.79 -20.84 0.07
N ARG A 68 -0.42 -20.31 0.23
CA ARG A 68 -0.74 -18.91 -0.02
C ARG A 68 -1.03 -18.23 1.30
N LEU A 69 -0.28 -17.18 1.60
CA LEU A 69 -0.52 -16.32 2.75
C LEU A 69 -1.00 -14.95 2.27
N SER A 70 -1.85 -14.29 3.04
CA SER A 70 -2.26 -12.92 2.78
C SER A 70 -2.51 -12.16 4.09
N GLY A 71 -2.43 -10.84 4.01
CA GLY A 71 -2.66 -9.99 5.17
C GLY A 71 -2.56 -8.51 4.82
N ARG A 72 -2.59 -7.68 5.86
CA ARG A 72 -2.32 -6.24 5.80
C ARG A 72 -1.02 -5.95 6.54
N PHE A 73 -0.32 -4.90 6.14
CA PHE A 73 0.79 -4.40 6.94
C PHE A 73 0.23 -3.61 8.13
N ALA A 74 0.55 -4.03 9.36
CA ALA A 74 0.01 -3.40 10.56
C ALA A 74 0.55 -1.97 10.79
N ASP A 75 1.86 -1.79 10.59
CA ASP A 75 2.57 -0.53 10.88
C ASP A 75 2.97 0.24 9.60
N CYS A 76 2.24 0.03 8.51
CA CYS A 76 2.53 0.71 7.24
C CYS A 76 1.73 2.01 7.16
N PRO A 77 2.37 3.16 6.90
CA PRO A 77 1.69 4.46 6.80
C PRO A 77 0.71 4.54 5.61
N SER A 78 0.84 3.64 4.64
CA SER A 78 -0.12 3.43 3.56
C SER A 78 -0.92 2.16 3.81
N GLU A 79 -2.25 2.21 3.68
CA GLU A 79 -3.08 1.00 3.69
C GLU A 79 -2.71 0.12 2.50
N LEU A 80 -1.92 -0.92 2.82
CA LEU A 80 -1.29 -1.81 1.88
C LEU A 80 -1.55 -3.25 2.34
N SER A 81 -2.13 -4.04 1.45
CA SER A 81 -2.33 -5.47 1.64
C SER A 81 -1.34 -6.26 0.81
N TRP A 82 -1.05 -7.47 1.27
CA TRP A 82 -0.06 -8.35 0.66
C TRP A 82 -0.63 -9.75 0.49
N GLN A 83 -0.17 -10.43 -0.54
CA GLN A 83 -0.36 -11.86 -0.75
C GLN A 83 0.96 -12.46 -1.21
N VAL A 84 1.32 -13.61 -0.65
CA VAL A 84 2.50 -14.39 -1.02
C VAL A 84 2.03 -15.77 -1.48
N ASP A 85 2.37 -16.11 -2.72
CA ASP A 85 2.21 -17.44 -3.30
C ASP A 85 3.57 -18.13 -3.32
N PHE A 86 3.81 -19.03 -2.37
CA PHE A 86 5.09 -19.72 -2.23
C PHE A 86 5.14 -20.96 -3.14
N ASN A 87 6.03 -20.92 -4.13
CA ASN A 87 6.15 -21.99 -5.12
C ASN A 87 7.13 -23.08 -4.66
N LYS A 88 8.37 -22.69 -4.34
CA LYS A 88 9.43 -23.62 -3.93
C LYS A 88 10.47 -22.96 -3.01
N PRO A 89 11.10 -23.74 -2.11
CA PRO A 89 12.21 -23.25 -1.32
C PRO A 89 13.40 -22.87 -2.22
N SER A 90 14.27 -22.00 -1.73
CA SER A 90 15.51 -21.67 -2.43
C SER A 90 16.45 -22.87 -2.42
N TYR A 91 17.12 -23.17 -3.53
CA TYR A 91 18.17 -24.20 -3.55
C TYR A 91 19.33 -23.85 -2.61
N LEU A 92 19.49 -22.57 -2.31
CA LEU A 92 20.51 -22.03 -1.41
C LEU A 92 20.09 -21.99 0.06
N GLU A 93 18.82 -22.30 0.40
CA GLU A 93 18.36 -22.34 1.80
C GLU A 93 19.23 -23.24 2.71
N PRO A 94 19.67 -24.45 2.29
CA PRO A 94 20.46 -25.31 3.17
C PRO A 94 21.79 -24.68 3.63
N VAL A 95 22.37 -23.82 2.79
CA VAL A 95 23.69 -23.19 3.02
C VAL A 95 23.54 -21.80 3.62
N PHE A 96 22.57 -21.02 3.13
CA PHE A 96 22.42 -19.59 3.44
C PHE A 96 21.19 -19.25 4.29
N LYS A 97 20.36 -20.24 4.65
CA LYS A 97 19.18 -20.11 5.51
C LYS A 97 18.35 -18.86 5.15
N ASP A 98 18.06 -17.97 6.12
CA ASP A 98 17.27 -16.75 5.96
C ASP A 98 17.90 -15.65 5.07
N MET A 99 19.12 -15.87 4.56
CA MET A 99 19.70 -15.02 3.52
C MET A 99 19.23 -15.41 2.13
N ALA A 100 18.78 -16.65 1.93
CA ALA A 100 18.24 -17.13 0.68
C ALA A 100 16.74 -16.77 0.59
N GLN A 101 16.40 -15.77 -0.23
CA GLN A 101 14.99 -15.49 -0.50
C GLN A 101 14.35 -16.69 -1.23
N PRO A 102 13.18 -17.17 -0.78
CA PRO A 102 12.48 -18.24 -1.47
C PRO A 102 11.92 -17.79 -2.81
N TYR A 103 11.53 -18.76 -3.64
CA TYR A 103 10.86 -18.46 -4.90
C TYR A 103 9.36 -18.32 -4.68
N ALA A 104 8.90 -17.08 -4.55
CA ALA A 104 7.49 -16.77 -4.39
C ALA A 104 7.04 -15.65 -5.34
N ARG A 105 5.74 -15.64 -5.65
CA ARG A 105 5.07 -14.48 -6.23
C ARG A 105 4.45 -13.67 -5.12
N ILE A 106 4.64 -12.36 -5.16
CA ILE A 106 4.12 -11.44 -4.15
C ILE A 106 3.21 -10.46 -4.85
N ARG A 107 2.01 -10.25 -4.32
CA ARG A 107 1.10 -9.22 -4.79
C ARG A 107 0.91 -8.20 -3.68
N LEU A 108 1.07 -6.94 -4.04
CA LEU A 108 0.78 -5.81 -3.17
C LEU A 108 -0.43 -5.08 -3.74
N THR A 109 -1.42 -4.81 -2.89
CA THR A 109 -2.65 -4.13 -3.28
C THR A 109 -2.89 -2.93 -2.38
N ASP A 110 -2.98 -1.74 -2.97
CA ASP A 110 -3.23 -0.49 -2.24
C ASP A 110 -4.70 -0.32 -1.85
N ALA A 111 -4.98 0.71 -1.06
CA ALA A 111 -6.33 1.10 -0.63
C ALA A 111 -7.31 1.38 -1.80
N ARG A 112 -6.79 1.69 -2.99
CA ARG A 112 -7.59 1.93 -4.20
C ARG A 112 -7.84 0.65 -5.00
N GLY A 113 -7.32 -0.49 -4.54
CA GLY A 113 -7.40 -1.79 -5.21
C GLY A 113 -6.35 -1.98 -6.31
N PHE A 114 -5.43 -1.04 -6.51
CA PHE A 114 -4.38 -1.19 -7.50
C PHE A 114 -3.41 -2.28 -7.05
N THR A 115 -3.22 -3.30 -7.89
CA THR A 115 -2.40 -4.46 -7.55
C THR A 115 -1.14 -4.54 -8.40
N ARG A 116 0.02 -4.65 -7.74
CA ARG A 116 1.32 -4.91 -8.38
C ARG A 116 1.83 -6.28 -8.00
N SER A 117 2.39 -7.01 -8.97
CA SER A 117 2.98 -8.32 -8.77
C SER A 117 4.50 -8.26 -8.83
N TYR A 118 5.16 -8.94 -7.90
CA TYR A 118 6.60 -9.08 -7.80
C TYR A 118 6.96 -10.56 -7.72
N ARG A 119 8.21 -10.88 -8.06
CA ARG A 119 8.77 -12.23 -7.91
C ARG A 119 9.99 -12.16 -7.03
N THR A 120 10.15 -13.19 -6.21
CA THR A 120 11.35 -13.38 -5.39
C THR A 120 12.15 -14.58 -5.89
N PRO A 121 13.50 -14.55 -5.80
CA PRO A 121 14.31 -13.39 -5.39
C PRO A 121 14.10 -12.19 -6.33
N TYR A 122 13.98 -11.00 -5.75
CA TYR A 122 13.72 -9.78 -6.52
C TYR A 122 14.99 -9.46 -7.32
N PRO A 123 14.92 -9.31 -8.66
CA PRO A 123 16.12 -9.05 -9.44
C PRO A 123 16.70 -7.70 -8.98
N THR A 124 17.99 -7.70 -8.64
CA THR A 124 18.73 -6.50 -8.22
C THR A 124 18.95 -5.51 -9.37
N ARG A 125 18.52 -5.84 -10.59
CA ARG A 125 18.43 -4.94 -11.74
C ARG A 125 17.02 -5.02 -12.33
N PRO A 126 16.41 -3.89 -12.73
CA PRO A 126 15.29 -3.95 -13.66
C PRO A 126 15.76 -4.72 -14.90
N ASP A 127 14.98 -5.73 -15.30
CA ASP A 127 15.18 -6.39 -16.57
C ASP A 127 15.18 -5.30 -17.64
N LYS A 128 16.27 -5.20 -18.40
CA LYS A 128 16.29 -4.31 -19.55
C LYS A 128 15.54 -5.10 -20.61
N ASP A 129 14.25 -4.81 -20.79
CA ASP A 129 13.46 -5.36 -21.89
C ASP A 129 14.27 -5.14 -23.18
N ASP A 130 14.73 -6.23 -23.79
CA ASP A 130 15.40 -6.28 -25.10
C ASP A 130 14.35 -6.43 -26.20
#